data_AF-A0A7C1VNK7-F1
#
_entry.id   AF-A0A7C1VNK7-F1
#
_cell.length_a   1.000
_cell.length_b   1.000
_cell.length_c   1.000
_cell.angle_alpha   90.00
_cell.angle_beta   90.00
_cell.angle_gamma   90.00
#
_symmetry.space_group_name_H-M   'P 1'
#
loop_
_entity.id
_entity.type
_entity.pdbx_description
1 polymer ?
#
loop_
_entity_poly.entity_id
_entity_poly.type
_entity_poly.pdbx_seq_one_letter_code
_entity_poly.pdbx_strand_id
1 'polypeptide(L)'
;MHELKYNCSMNPCELRPSDEARSPLSMLVDVMVMVKRILTFSLALLILLPGSFSGWPQPEKIKRFNPGINLIHSDENGVVVDLRVLDYELEWETRNGKTYQEIIIPNAVLSGDPGKPQIPRYSALIGVPVDAKVELYVLSDEVATVMGRYTLPPAPRPAPLAQDLQPGRFMYEPDPAVYASLVVYPEVPARIAEEAWLRDQRIIVIELFPFQYIPATGQLIWHRYLQVEVSFNNGKAIRRDPEVLNRQGLEEGNISENPFETVLRNEILNYESAREWRGFPLADLLKRSALSQKLTESISQQVKIVVDRDGIYQLGYDELVSAGLDVGGLDPTTFHLTSQGQDVAIYVTGEEDFSFDQGDVLTFYGQKFRGDLLAQRYADEDAQWRSFFQQIPEDGSYTIWKPQFNATMLEKYTDENVYWLTYGATSGPRMGTIDGTPGDAQTPTSFRTTVRAEQSHEWKTTLFTSEDTWFWDVINVNAFTPVVTRTYTTTLSSPAWSSLGIRGN
;
A
#
# COMPACT_ATOMS: atom_id res chain seq x y z
N MET A 1 4.52 -15.27 -20.28
CA MET A 1 4.71 -13.84 -20.52
C MET A 1 6.08 -13.71 -21.15
N HIS A 2 6.12 -13.18 -22.36
CA HIS A 2 7.28 -13.14 -23.24
C HIS A 2 7.75 -11.68 -23.27
N GLU A 3 8.98 -11.42 -22.84
CA GLU A 3 9.51 -10.07 -22.61
C GLU A 3 10.72 -9.80 -23.50
N LEU A 4 10.67 -8.71 -24.27
CA LEU A 4 11.76 -8.20 -25.07
C LEU A 4 12.22 -6.85 -24.49
N LYS A 5 13.50 -6.74 -24.14
CA LYS A 5 14.16 -5.48 -23.74
C LYS A 5 15.11 -5.04 -24.84
N TYR A 6 14.92 -3.83 -25.38
CA TYR A 6 15.76 -3.28 -26.45
C TYR A 6 16.49 -2.00 -26.03
N ASN A 7 17.76 -1.90 -26.42
CA ASN A 7 18.56 -0.68 -26.37
C ASN A 7 18.89 -0.29 -27.81
N CYS A 8 18.31 0.78 -28.35
CA CYS A 8 18.58 1.20 -29.72
C CYS A 8 19.79 2.14 -29.83
N SER A 9 20.53 2.04 -30.95
CA SER A 9 21.56 2.98 -31.38
C SER A 9 21.05 3.76 -32.59
N MET A 10 21.19 5.09 -32.54
CA MET A 10 20.92 6.14 -33.57
C MET A 10 19.69 7.04 -33.31
N ASN A 11 19.98 8.35 -33.16
CA ASN A 11 19.08 9.47 -32.85
C ASN A 11 18.47 10.12 -34.11
N PRO A 12 17.31 10.81 -33.96
CA PRO A 12 17.21 12.20 -34.44
C PRO A 12 16.54 13.19 -33.46
N CYS A 13 16.65 14.48 -33.83
CA CYS A 13 16.59 15.69 -33.03
C CYS A 13 15.21 16.34 -32.84
N GLU A 14 15.09 17.19 -31.81
CA GLU A 14 14.19 18.37 -31.80
C GLU A 14 14.86 19.59 -31.13
N LEU A 15 14.59 20.79 -31.68
CA LEU A 15 15.13 22.10 -31.29
C LEU A 15 14.04 22.97 -30.64
N ARG A 16 14.36 23.69 -29.55
CA ARG A 16 13.62 24.90 -29.13
C ARG A 16 14.56 26.01 -28.62
N PRO A 17 14.16 27.29 -28.75
CA PRO A 17 15.05 28.45 -28.67
C PRO A 17 15.26 28.94 -27.23
N SER A 18 16.46 29.45 -26.98
CA SER A 18 16.89 30.22 -25.82
C SER A 18 16.58 31.70 -26.00
N ASP A 19 16.14 32.38 -24.93
CA ASP A 19 16.22 33.84 -24.82
C ASP A 19 17.00 34.24 -23.55
N GLU A 20 18.01 35.08 -23.77
CA GLU A 20 18.71 35.96 -22.81
C GLU A 20 17.73 37.04 -22.30
N ALA A 21 17.94 37.89 -21.27
CA ALA A 21 19.13 38.57 -20.80
C ALA A 21 18.84 39.38 -19.50
N ARG A 22 19.91 39.59 -18.71
CA ARG A 22 20.32 40.79 -17.95
C ARG A 22 19.58 41.30 -16.67
N SER A 23 20.42 41.44 -15.64
CA SER A 23 20.40 42.27 -14.41
C SER A 23 20.43 43.80 -14.68
N PRO A 24 20.71 44.76 -13.73
CA PRO A 24 20.93 44.75 -12.25
C PRO A 24 20.29 45.97 -11.48
N LEU A 25 20.73 46.19 -10.21
CA LEU A 25 20.61 47.36 -9.29
C LEU A 25 19.40 47.41 -8.34
N SER A 26 19.44 47.90 -7.09
CA SER A 26 20.47 48.24 -6.08
C SER A 26 19.76 48.87 -4.85
N MET A 27 20.38 48.77 -3.67
CA MET A 27 20.38 49.76 -2.55
C MET A 27 19.31 49.79 -1.43
N LEU A 28 19.86 49.65 -0.19
CA LEU A 28 19.58 50.39 1.08
C LEU A 28 18.24 50.04 1.82
N VAL A 29 18.10 49.90 3.15
CA VAL A 29 18.93 50.24 4.32
C VAL A 29 18.29 49.71 5.63
N ASP A 30 19.14 49.32 6.59
CA ASP A 30 19.07 49.47 8.06
C ASP A 30 18.11 48.73 9.04
N VAL A 31 18.78 48.14 10.05
CA VAL A 31 18.57 48.26 11.51
C VAL A 31 17.45 47.42 12.17
N MET A 32 17.82 46.40 12.95
CA MET A 32 17.93 46.47 14.43
C MET A 32 18.18 45.08 15.06
N VAL A 33 19.46 44.75 15.26
CA VAL A 33 19.93 43.61 16.07
C VAL A 33 20.05 44.08 17.52
N MET A 34 19.05 43.83 18.38
CA MET A 34 19.26 44.06 19.82
C MET A 34 18.30 43.34 20.78
N VAL A 35 17.87 42.08 20.57
CA VAL A 35 17.38 41.23 21.68
C VAL A 35 17.64 39.74 21.39
N LYS A 36 18.86 39.23 21.62
CA LYS A 36 19.11 37.77 21.68
C LYS A 36 20.44 37.38 22.33
N ARG A 37 20.78 38.01 23.45
CA ARG A 37 21.90 37.60 24.32
C ARG A 37 21.40 37.61 25.75
N ILE A 38 20.92 36.46 26.26
CA ILE A 38 20.80 36.13 27.70
C ILE A 38 20.39 34.65 27.96
N LEU A 39 20.02 33.84 26.96
CA LEU A 39 19.54 32.46 27.19
C LEU A 39 20.47 31.32 26.71
N THR A 40 21.80 31.53 26.70
CA THR A 40 22.77 30.51 26.24
C THR A 40 23.88 30.19 27.25
N PHE A 41 23.63 30.36 28.56
CA PHE A 41 24.62 30.04 29.60
C PHE A 41 24.16 29.06 30.70
N SER A 42 23.05 28.34 30.50
CA SER A 42 22.55 27.37 31.49
C SER A 42 22.40 25.92 30.98
N LEU A 43 22.81 25.61 29.74
CA LEU A 43 22.68 24.25 29.17
C LEU A 43 24.03 23.53 28.92
N ALA A 44 25.15 24.12 29.34
CA ALA A 44 26.50 23.55 29.12
C ALA A 44 27.12 22.89 30.36
N LEU A 45 26.35 22.69 31.44
CA LEU A 45 26.84 22.08 32.69
C LEU A 45 26.09 20.78 33.06
N LEU A 46 25.72 19.96 32.07
CA LEU A 46 25.13 18.64 32.30
C LEU A 46 25.62 17.54 31.34
N ILE A 47 26.82 17.70 30.75
CA ILE A 47 27.41 16.71 29.81
C ILE A 47 28.79 16.22 30.30
N LEU A 48 29.04 16.17 31.60
CA LEU A 48 30.29 15.64 32.16
C LEU A 48 30.08 14.72 33.37
N LEU A 49 29.30 13.65 33.19
CA LEU A 49 29.35 12.47 34.05
C LEU A 49 29.27 11.20 33.19
N PRO A 50 30.35 10.42 33.04
CA PRO A 50 30.28 9.08 32.47
C PRO A 50 29.81 8.13 33.56
N GLY A 51 28.50 7.89 33.61
CA GLY A 51 27.86 6.92 34.51
C GLY A 51 27.12 5.87 33.68
N SER A 52 27.41 4.61 33.94
CA SER A 52 26.90 3.42 33.27
C SER A 52 25.36 3.42 33.12
N PHE A 53 24.87 3.73 31.91
CA PHE A 53 23.49 3.44 31.52
C PHE A 53 23.44 2.10 30.77
N SER A 54 23.76 1.02 31.48
CA SER A 54 23.38 -0.33 31.06
C SER A 54 22.09 -0.70 31.78
N GLY A 55 20.98 -0.71 31.05
CA GLY A 55 19.67 -1.09 31.59
C GLY A 55 18.59 -0.07 31.32
N TRP A 56 18.41 0.34 30.06
CA TRP A 56 17.05 0.65 29.64
C TRP A 56 16.30 -0.68 29.68
N PRO A 57 15.26 -0.86 30.51
CA PRO A 57 14.40 -2.01 30.36
C PRO A 57 13.89 -1.96 28.93
N GLN A 58 14.31 -2.93 28.12
CA GLN A 58 13.59 -3.26 26.90
C GLN A 58 12.12 -3.35 27.32
N PRO A 59 11.17 -2.70 26.61
CA PRO A 59 9.78 -2.98 26.88
C PRO A 59 9.64 -4.48 26.74
N GLU A 60 9.40 -5.15 27.87
CA GLU A 60 9.11 -6.56 27.91
C GLU A 60 8.01 -6.74 26.87
N LYS A 61 8.24 -7.59 25.85
CA LYS A 61 7.24 -7.87 24.83
C LYS A 61 5.97 -8.24 25.59
N ILE A 62 5.02 -7.31 25.66
CA ILE A 62 3.74 -7.57 26.28
C ILE A 62 3.11 -8.61 25.37
N LYS A 63 3.22 -9.88 25.75
CA LYS A 63 2.32 -10.92 25.29
C LYS A 63 0.94 -10.41 25.65
N ARG A 64 0.23 -9.81 24.70
CA ARG A 64 -1.21 -9.60 24.81
C ARG A 64 -1.90 -10.96 24.63
N PHE A 65 -1.58 -11.91 25.50
CA PHE A 65 -2.50 -12.98 25.84
C PHE A 65 -3.68 -12.28 26.50
N ASN A 66 -4.88 -12.45 25.97
CA ASN A 66 -6.07 -11.91 26.62
C ASN A 66 -6.26 -12.69 27.94
N PRO A 67 -5.88 -12.15 29.10
CA PRO A 67 -5.85 -12.92 30.33
C PRO A 67 -7.29 -13.14 30.78
N GLY A 68 -7.80 -14.34 30.51
CA GLY A 68 -9.16 -14.74 30.88
C GLY A 68 -9.67 -15.93 30.07
N ILE A 69 -9.35 -15.99 28.77
CA ILE A 69 -9.75 -17.12 27.91
C ILE A 69 -8.58 -18.08 27.74
N ASN A 70 -8.77 -19.36 28.06
CA ASN A 70 -7.78 -20.40 27.84
C ASN A 70 -8.19 -21.31 26.69
N LEU A 71 -7.23 -21.63 25.83
CA LEU A 71 -7.39 -22.65 24.80
C LEU A 71 -7.26 -24.04 25.45
N ILE A 72 -8.31 -24.85 25.34
CA ILE A 72 -8.33 -26.24 25.85
C ILE A 72 -7.97 -27.22 24.72
N HIS A 73 -8.54 -27.01 23.53
CA HIS A 73 -8.38 -27.91 22.39
C HIS A 73 -8.52 -27.15 21.06
N SER A 74 -7.83 -27.61 20.01
CA SER A 74 -7.93 -27.03 18.66
C SER A 74 -7.47 -28.02 17.59
N ASP A 75 -8.42 -28.50 16.77
CA ASP A 75 -8.18 -29.41 15.65
C ASP A 75 -9.09 -29.11 14.46
N GLU A 76 -9.09 -29.99 13.47
CA GLU A 76 -9.87 -29.88 12.22
C GLU A 76 -11.39 -29.91 12.40
N ASN A 77 -11.87 -30.35 13.57
CA ASN A 77 -13.30 -30.45 13.90
C ASN A 77 -13.78 -29.31 14.78
N GLY A 78 -12.89 -28.66 15.55
CA GLY A 78 -13.29 -27.52 16.35
C GLY A 78 -12.22 -26.97 17.29
N VAL A 79 -12.60 -25.93 18.01
CA VAL A 79 -11.80 -25.24 19.00
C VAL A 79 -12.59 -25.14 20.31
N VAL A 80 -12.02 -25.67 21.40
CA VAL A 80 -12.61 -25.57 22.74
C VAL A 80 -11.83 -24.57 23.56
N VAL A 81 -12.53 -23.61 24.14
CA VAL A 81 -11.95 -22.63 25.06
C VAL A 81 -12.75 -22.57 26.36
N ASP A 82 -12.10 -22.14 27.43
CA ASP A 82 -12.77 -21.83 28.68
C ASP A 82 -12.48 -20.42 29.19
N LEU A 83 -13.37 -19.92 30.03
CA LEU A 83 -13.26 -18.67 30.77
C LEU A 83 -13.58 -18.95 32.22
N ARG A 84 -12.71 -18.50 33.13
CA ARG A 84 -12.92 -18.58 34.56
C ARG A 84 -12.80 -17.20 35.19
N VAL A 85 -13.88 -16.74 35.82
CA VAL A 85 -13.94 -15.46 36.53
C VAL A 85 -14.29 -15.76 37.98
N LEU A 86 -13.29 -15.74 38.86
CA LEU A 86 -13.44 -16.09 40.27
C LEU A 86 -13.83 -14.90 41.15
N ASP A 87 -13.40 -13.70 40.76
CA ASP A 87 -13.61 -12.48 41.52
C ASP A 87 -14.05 -11.33 40.59
N TYR A 88 -14.77 -10.37 41.16
CA TYR A 88 -15.20 -9.14 40.52
C TYR A 88 -15.41 -8.05 41.58
N GLU A 89 -15.31 -6.80 41.16
CA GLU A 89 -15.63 -5.65 42.01
C GLU A 89 -16.83 -4.89 41.44
N LEU A 90 -17.58 -4.23 42.32
CA LEU A 90 -18.68 -3.35 41.95
C LEU A 90 -18.37 -1.94 42.43
N GLU A 91 -18.14 -1.04 41.50
CA GLU A 91 -17.83 0.35 41.79
C GLU A 91 -19.00 1.27 41.45
N TRP A 92 -19.16 2.32 42.26
CA TRP A 92 -20.15 3.34 41.99
C TRP A 92 -19.59 4.39 41.04
N GLU A 93 -20.33 4.67 39.97
CA GLU A 93 -19.96 5.68 39.00
C GLU A 93 -21.11 6.65 38.77
N THR A 94 -20.81 7.94 38.61
CA THR A 94 -21.83 8.96 38.29
C THR A 94 -21.64 9.46 36.86
N ARG A 95 -22.62 9.22 35.99
CA ARG A 95 -22.66 9.70 34.61
C ARG A 95 -23.90 10.56 34.38
N ASN A 96 -23.71 11.80 33.93
CA ASN A 96 -24.80 12.76 33.67
C ASN A 96 -25.77 12.93 34.86
N GLY A 97 -25.24 12.96 36.09
CA GLY A 97 -26.03 13.11 37.32
C GLY A 97 -26.84 11.88 37.74
N LYS A 98 -26.71 10.75 37.03
CA LYS A 98 -27.26 9.45 37.44
C LYS A 98 -26.14 8.56 37.95
N THR A 99 -26.42 7.84 39.03
CA THR A 99 -25.49 6.89 39.63
C THR A 99 -25.75 5.49 39.08
N TYR A 100 -24.67 4.81 38.69
CA TYR A 100 -24.65 3.45 38.15
C TYR A 100 -23.67 2.59 38.94
N GLN A 101 -23.78 1.27 38.78
CA GLN A 101 -22.76 0.32 39.22
C GLN A 101 -22.01 -0.23 38.02
N GLU A 102 -20.69 -0.10 38.03
CA GLU A 102 -19.81 -0.70 37.06
C GLU A 102 -19.24 -2.01 37.61
N ILE A 103 -19.19 -3.04 36.77
CA ILE A 103 -18.58 -4.33 37.11
C ILE A 103 -17.13 -4.29 36.65
N ILE A 104 -16.19 -4.39 37.57
CA ILE A 104 -14.76 -4.37 37.28
C ILE A 104 -14.22 -5.80 37.35
N ILE A 105 -13.61 -6.24 36.25
CA ILE A 105 -12.96 -7.55 36.14
C ILE A 105 -11.61 -7.34 35.41
N PRO A 106 -10.50 -7.90 35.91
CA PRO A 106 -9.22 -7.80 35.23
C PRO A 106 -9.27 -8.27 33.78
N ASN A 107 -8.79 -7.41 32.88
CA ASN A 107 -8.64 -7.64 31.45
C ASN A 107 -9.93 -7.91 30.65
N ALA A 108 -11.09 -7.75 31.27
CA ALA A 108 -12.33 -7.69 30.53
C ALA A 108 -12.47 -6.33 29.84
N VAL A 109 -13.08 -6.32 28.66
CA VAL A 109 -13.45 -5.11 27.93
C VAL A 109 -14.95 -4.88 28.11
N LEU A 110 -15.41 -3.66 28.27
CA LEU A 110 -16.84 -3.38 28.35
C LEU A 110 -17.53 -3.53 26.99
N SER A 111 -18.77 -4.03 26.98
CA SER A 111 -19.61 -4.06 25.78
C SER A 111 -19.91 -2.65 25.27
N GLY A 112 -19.97 -2.51 23.93
CA GLY A 112 -20.00 -1.21 23.25
C GLY A 112 -21.31 -0.85 22.55
N ASP A 113 -22.35 -1.70 22.59
CA ASP A 113 -23.62 -1.46 21.90
C ASP A 113 -24.34 -0.22 22.47
N PRO A 114 -24.37 0.92 21.76
CA PRO A 114 -24.78 2.19 22.36
C PRO A 114 -26.17 2.15 22.98
N GLY A 115 -26.28 2.69 24.20
CA GLY A 115 -27.52 2.75 24.96
C GLY A 115 -27.95 1.46 25.64
N LYS A 116 -27.32 0.31 25.35
CA LYS A 116 -27.50 -0.92 26.12
C LYS A 116 -26.62 -0.94 27.39
N PRO A 117 -26.95 -1.74 28.41
CA PRO A 117 -26.09 -1.91 29.59
C PRO A 117 -24.64 -2.27 29.20
N GLN A 118 -23.65 -1.62 29.81
CA GLN A 118 -22.25 -2.02 29.70
C GLN A 118 -21.99 -3.21 30.60
N ILE A 119 -21.57 -4.30 29.97
CA ILE A 119 -21.24 -5.55 30.65
C ILE A 119 -19.81 -5.92 30.25
N PRO A 120 -18.96 -6.34 31.21
CA PRO A 120 -17.64 -6.88 30.89
C PRO A 120 -17.76 -8.10 29.97
N ARG A 121 -16.87 -8.19 28.99
CA ARG A 121 -16.72 -9.32 28.08
C ARG A 121 -15.24 -9.64 27.85
N TYR A 122 -14.99 -10.89 27.52
CA TYR A 122 -13.73 -11.32 26.95
C TYR A 122 -13.93 -11.66 25.47
N SER A 123 -12.87 -11.54 24.68
CA SER A 123 -12.94 -11.86 23.25
C SER A 123 -11.68 -12.56 22.77
N ALA A 124 -11.83 -13.44 21.81
CA ALA A 124 -10.68 -14.10 21.19
C ALA A 124 -10.87 -14.16 19.68
N LEU A 125 -9.77 -13.98 18.95
CA LEU A 125 -9.71 -14.31 17.54
C LEU A 125 -9.40 -15.80 17.39
N ILE A 126 -10.29 -16.52 16.72
CA ILE A 126 -10.14 -17.93 16.40
C ILE A 126 -9.96 -18.04 14.89
N GLY A 127 -8.87 -18.64 14.45
CA GLY A 127 -8.69 -19.04 13.06
C GLY A 127 -9.56 -20.25 12.76
N VAL A 128 -10.26 -20.23 11.62
CA VAL A 128 -11.21 -21.26 11.22
C VAL A 128 -10.93 -21.73 9.79
N PRO A 129 -11.36 -22.94 9.39
CA PRO A 129 -11.14 -23.39 8.02
C PRO A 129 -11.89 -22.58 6.96
N VAL A 130 -11.26 -22.40 5.80
CA VAL A 130 -11.77 -21.57 4.69
C VAL A 130 -13.20 -21.91 4.27
N ASP A 131 -13.56 -23.20 4.27
CA ASP A 131 -14.85 -23.70 3.78
C ASP A 131 -15.73 -24.30 4.89
N ALA A 132 -15.34 -24.17 6.16
CA ALA A 132 -16.13 -24.68 7.27
C ALA A 132 -17.38 -23.82 7.50
N LYS A 133 -18.52 -24.46 7.76
CA LYS A 133 -19.61 -23.81 8.46
C LYS A 133 -19.27 -23.82 9.95
N VAL A 134 -19.29 -22.65 10.58
CA VAL A 134 -18.85 -22.47 11.96
C VAL A 134 -20.06 -22.24 12.87
N GLU A 135 -20.14 -22.97 13.97
CA GLU A 135 -21.18 -22.86 14.98
C GLU A 135 -20.55 -22.83 16.38
N LEU A 136 -21.19 -22.15 17.34
CA LEU A 136 -20.69 -22.04 18.71
C LEU A 136 -21.68 -22.70 19.68
N TYR A 137 -21.16 -23.52 20.58
CA TYR A 137 -21.92 -24.26 21.59
C TYR A 137 -21.36 -24.00 22.99
N VAL A 138 -22.25 -23.83 23.98
CA VAL A 138 -21.85 -23.79 25.39
C VAL A 138 -21.85 -25.23 25.91
N LEU A 139 -20.68 -25.72 26.33
CA LEU A 139 -20.50 -27.09 26.85
C LEU A 139 -20.76 -27.17 28.35
N SER A 140 -20.31 -26.16 29.10
CA SER A 140 -20.46 -26.10 30.55
C SER A 140 -20.62 -24.65 31.00
N ASP A 141 -21.47 -24.43 32.00
CA ASP A 141 -21.76 -23.11 32.58
C ASP A 141 -22.02 -23.23 34.09
N GLU A 142 -21.14 -22.65 34.91
CA GLU A 142 -21.30 -22.57 36.37
C GLU A 142 -21.87 -21.21 36.77
N VAL A 143 -23.17 -21.17 37.04
CA VAL A 143 -23.91 -19.93 37.27
C VAL A 143 -24.16 -19.65 38.75
N ALA A 144 -24.05 -18.39 39.16
CA ALA A 144 -24.52 -17.86 40.43
C ALA A 144 -25.34 -16.58 40.25
N THR A 145 -26.33 -16.33 41.11
CA THR A 145 -27.01 -15.02 41.16
C THR A 145 -26.25 -14.08 42.09
N VAL A 146 -26.03 -12.84 41.66
CA VAL A 146 -25.45 -11.81 42.51
C VAL A 146 -26.57 -11.15 43.33
N MET A 147 -26.40 -11.14 44.65
CA MET A 147 -27.41 -10.64 45.59
C MET A 147 -27.47 -9.11 45.57
N GLY A 148 -28.55 -8.54 45.06
CA GLY A 148 -28.80 -7.11 45.09
C GLY A 148 -29.69 -6.64 43.95
N ARG A 149 -29.78 -5.31 43.81
CA ARG A 149 -30.42 -4.64 42.68
C ARG A 149 -29.46 -3.61 42.13
N TYR A 150 -29.08 -3.78 40.87
CA TYR A 150 -28.05 -2.99 40.21
C TYR A 150 -28.64 -2.22 39.02
N THR A 151 -27.99 -1.13 38.65
CA THR A 151 -28.27 -0.33 37.46
C THR A 151 -26.94 -0.10 36.76
N LEU A 152 -26.68 -0.88 35.71
CA LEU A 152 -25.44 -0.78 34.94
C LEU A 152 -25.45 0.47 34.04
N PRO A 153 -24.30 1.13 33.81
CA PRO A 153 -24.24 2.30 32.95
C PRO A 153 -24.48 1.91 31.48
N PRO A 154 -25.07 2.79 30.65
CA PRO A 154 -25.26 2.50 29.23
C PRO A 154 -23.96 2.65 28.47
N ALA A 155 -23.78 1.86 27.41
CA ALA A 155 -22.62 1.99 26.54
C ALA A 155 -22.67 3.33 25.79
N PRO A 156 -21.53 4.03 25.70
CA PRO A 156 -21.51 5.35 25.10
C PRO A 156 -21.62 5.30 23.58
N ARG A 157 -22.06 6.42 23.00
CA ARG A 157 -21.83 6.76 21.59
C ARG A 157 -20.98 8.02 21.47
N PRO A 158 -20.21 8.19 20.37
CA PRO A 158 -19.61 9.47 20.06
C PRO A 158 -20.67 10.58 20.02
N ALA A 159 -20.42 11.68 20.72
CA ALA A 159 -21.19 12.90 20.57
C ALA A 159 -20.90 13.53 19.20
N PRO A 160 -21.87 14.22 18.58
CA PRO A 160 -21.57 15.07 17.43
C PRO A 160 -20.42 16.04 17.76
N LEU A 161 -19.47 16.19 16.83
CA LEU A 161 -18.41 17.17 16.97
C LEU A 161 -19.03 18.56 16.97
N ALA A 162 -18.72 19.36 17.98
CA ALA A 162 -19.19 20.75 18.05
C ALA A 162 -18.48 21.64 17.03
N GLN A 163 -17.19 21.36 16.74
CA GLN A 163 -16.31 22.04 15.80
C GLN A 163 -15.17 21.10 15.35
N ASP A 164 -14.56 21.37 14.20
CA ASP A 164 -13.40 20.63 13.71
C ASP A 164 -12.20 20.74 14.67
N LEU A 165 -11.39 19.67 14.74
CA LEU A 165 -10.16 19.58 15.54
C LEU A 165 -10.31 19.76 17.06
N GLN A 166 -11.53 19.62 17.60
CA GLN A 166 -11.78 19.54 19.05
C GLN A 166 -11.79 18.09 19.54
N PRO A 167 -11.36 17.82 20.79
CA PRO A 167 -11.50 16.49 21.38
C PRO A 167 -12.97 16.02 21.36
N GLY A 168 -13.20 14.83 20.80
CA GLY A 168 -14.51 14.20 20.83
C GLY A 168 -14.98 13.94 22.27
N ARG A 169 -16.30 13.87 22.45
CA ARG A 169 -16.93 13.51 23.73
C ARG A 169 -17.79 12.27 23.55
N PHE A 170 -18.03 11.54 24.63
CA PHE A 170 -18.98 10.44 24.65
C PHE A 170 -20.31 10.88 25.27
N MET A 171 -21.41 10.36 24.74
CA MET A 171 -22.76 10.49 25.29
C MET A 171 -23.23 9.16 25.86
N TYR A 172 -23.75 9.20 27.09
CA TYR A 172 -24.23 8.04 27.85
C TYR A 172 -25.75 8.15 28.03
N GLU A 173 -26.50 7.67 27.04
CA GLU A 173 -27.96 7.74 27.01
C GLU A 173 -28.53 6.32 27.06
N PRO A 174 -29.22 5.91 28.15
CA PRO A 174 -29.79 4.58 28.22
C PRO A 174 -30.98 4.47 27.26
N ASP A 175 -31.05 3.37 26.52
CA ASP A 175 -32.22 3.03 25.73
C ASP A 175 -33.38 2.67 26.67
N PRO A 176 -34.47 3.47 26.70
CA PRO A 176 -35.57 3.25 27.64
C PRO A 176 -36.25 1.88 27.46
N ALA A 177 -36.32 1.36 26.23
CA ALA A 177 -36.95 0.08 25.96
C ALA A 177 -36.09 -1.08 26.50
N VAL A 178 -34.77 -1.00 26.34
CA VAL A 178 -33.83 -2.00 26.87
C VAL A 178 -33.84 -1.96 28.39
N TYR A 179 -33.75 -0.78 29.00
CA TYR A 179 -33.70 -0.64 30.46
C TYR A 179 -35.01 -0.98 31.18
N ALA A 180 -36.14 -0.93 30.47
CA ALA A 180 -37.44 -1.38 30.98
C ALA A 180 -37.72 -2.88 30.71
N SER A 181 -36.80 -3.58 30.04
CA SER A 181 -36.99 -4.97 29.63
C SER A 181 -36.75 -5.97 30.77
N LEU A 182 -37.57 -7.03 30.81
CA LEU A 182 -37.37 -8.23 31.64
C LEU A 182 -36.54 -9.30 30.93
N VAL A 183 -36.13 -9.07 29.68
CA VAL A 183 -35.28 -9.99 28.92
C VAL A 183 -33.84 -9.88 29.42
N VAL A 184 -33.21 -11.04 29.62
CA VAL A 184 -31.80 -11.12 30.01
C VAL A 184 -30.89 -10.58 28.90
N TYR A 185 -29.91 -9.77 29.28
CA TYR A 185 -28.96 -9.13 28.38
C TYR A 185 -27.50 -9.40 28.82
N PRO A 186 -26.59 -9.78 27.91
CA PRO A 186 -26.91 -10.28 26.57
C PRO A 186 -27.78 -11.54 26.66
N GLU A 187 -28.47 -11.91 25.58
CA GLU A 187 -29.38 -13.06 25.57
C GLU A 187 -28.66 -14.40 25.81
N VAL A 188 -27.39 -14.48 25.38
CA VAL A 188 -26.53 -15.66 25.53
C VAL A 188 -25.19 -15.27 26.16
N PRO A 189 -24.58 -16.16 26.98
CA PRO A 189 -23.30 -15.88 27.63
C PRO A 189 -22.10 -16.04 26.68
N ALA A 190 -22.30 -16.58 25.48
CA ALA A 190 -21.27 -16.73 24.46
C ALA A 190 -21.84 -16.58 23.05
N ARG A 191 -21.12 -15.90 22.15
CA ARG A 191 -21.53 -15.74 20.75
C ARG A 191 -20.35 -15.55 19.80
N ILE A 192 -20.59 -15.80 18.52
CA ILE A 192 -19.72 -15.33 17.43
C ILE A 192 -20.17 -13.89 17.09
N ALA A 193 -19.28 -12.92 17.26
CA ALA A 193 -19.59 -11.51 17.05
C ALA A 193 -19.36 -11.07 15.59
N GLU A 194 -18.24 -11.50 15.00
CA GLU A 194 -17.86 -11.12 13.65
C GLU A 194 -17.09 -12.26 12.97
N GLU A 195 -17.20 -12.32 11.65
CA GLU A 195 -16.38 -13.17 10.79
C GLU A 195 -15.64 -12.27 9.79
N ALA A 196 -14.33 -12.52 9.64
CA ALA A 196 -13.46 -11.70 8.80
C ALA A 196 -12.34 -12.52 8.18
N TRP A 197 -11.61 -11.88 7.25
CA TRP A 197 -10.39 -12.41 6.67
C TRP A 197 -9.22 -11.51 7.06
N LEU A 198 -8.20 -12.12 7.66
CA LEU A 198 -6.93 -11.48 7.93
C LEU A 198 -5.89 -12.06 6.97
N ARG A 199 -5.74 -11.40 5.82
CA ARG A 199 -4.97 -11.90 4.66
C ARG A 199 -5.53 -13.25 4.16
N ASP A 200 -4.73 -14.31 4.24
CA ASP A 200 -5.03 -15.68 3.86
C ASP A 200 -5.61 -16.51 5.01
N GLN A 201 -5.84 -15.91 6.19
CA GLN A 201 -6.46 -16.58 7.33
C GLN A 201 -7.91 -16.13 7.50
N ARG A 202 -8.85 -17.06 7.41
CA ARG A 202 -10.23 -16.84 7.87
C ARG A 202 -10.27 -16.88 9.39
N ILE A 203 -10.90 -15.87 10.00
CA ILE A 203 -10.98 -15.71 11.45
C ILE A 203 -12.41 -15.37 11.87
N ILE A 204 -12.75 -15.73 13.11
CA ILE A 204 -13.94 -15.25 13.81
C ILE A 204 -13.54 -14.56 15.11
N VAL A 205 -14.38 -13.64 15.57
CA VAL A 205 -14.34 -13.10 16.94
C VAL A 205 -15.37 -13.83 17.77
N ILE A 206 -14.94 -14.54 18.82
CA ILE A 206 -15.86 -15.03 19.85
C ILE A 206 -15.91 -14.04 21.01
N GLU A 207 -17.09 -13.87 21.61
CA GLU A 207 -17.30 -13.08 22.82
C GLU A 207 -17.86 -13.96 23.93
N LEU A 208 -17.26 -13.88 25.11
CA LEU A 208 -17.70 -14.56 26.32
C LEU A 208 -18.07 -13.52 27.39
N PHE A 209 -19.28 -13.62 27.92
CA PHE A 209 -19.86 -12.70 28.87
C PHE A 209 -19.93 -13.37 30.25
N PRO A 210 -19.03 -13.03 31.19
CA PRO A 210 -19.08 -13.55 32.56
C PRO A 210 -20.31 -13.07 33.34
N PHE A 211 -21.03 -12.05 32.85
CA PHE A 211 -22.26 -11.56 33.46
C PHE A 211 -23.38 -11.45 32.44
N GLN A 212 -24.59 -11.79 32.88
CA GLN A 212 -25.84 -11.40 32.24
C GLN A 212 -26.67 -10.56 33.22
N TYR A 213 -27.50 -9.67 32.69
CA TYR A 213 -28.22 -8.66 33.44
C TYR A 213 -29.67 -8.58 32.99
N ILE A 214 -30.61 -8.51 33.93
CA ILE A 214 -32.04 -8.27 33.63
C ILE A 214 -32.34 -6.80 33.97
N PRO A 215 -32.51 -5.91 32.97
CA PRO A 215 -32.53 -4.46 33.23
C PRO A 215 -33.66 -3.95 34.11
N ALA A 216 -34.88 -4.45 33.94
CA ALA A 216 -36.03 -3.98 34.72
C ALA A 216 -35.93 -4.33 36.20
N THR A 217 -35.40 -5.52 36.52
CA THR A 217 -35.27 -5.99 37.91
C THR A 217 -33.96 -5.55 38.53
N GLY A 218 -32.92 -5.35 37.73
CA GLY A 218 -31.56 -5.07 38.19
C GLY A 218 -30.81 -6.32 38.66
N GLN A 219 -31.27 -7.52 38.27
CA GLN A 219 -30.66 -8.79 38.67
C GLN A 219 -29.43 -9.09 37.81
N LEU A 220 -28.35 -9.54 38.44
CA LEU A 220 -27.13 -9.99 37.78
C LEU A 220 -26.98 -11.51 37.93
N ILE A 221 -26.64 -12.15 36.82
CA ILE A 221 -26.31 -13.56 36.69
C ILE A 221 -24.81 -13.61 36.40
N TRP A 222 -24.07 -14.36 37.19
CA TRP A 222 -22.61 -14.47 37.13
C TRP A 222 -22.22 -15.88 36.69
N HIS A 223 -21.56 -15.98 35.53
CA HIS A 223 -21.00 -17.20 34.98
C HIS A 223 -19.55 -17.33 35.45
N ARG A 224 -19.33 -18.10 36.52
CA ARG A 224 -18.02 -18.29 37.16
C ARG A 224 -17.07 -19.10 36.29
N TYR A 225 -17.65 -20.03 35.53
CA TYR A 225 -16.97 -20.87 34.58
C TYR A 225 -17.83 -21.02 33.32
N LEU A 226 -17.24 -20.76 32.17
CA LEU A 226 -17.84 -20.99 30.86
C LEU A 226 -16.88 -21.82 30.02
N GLN A 227 -17.34 -22.93 29.49
CA GLN A 227 -16.63 -23.69 28.45
C GLN A 227 -17.45 -23.68 27.18
N VAL A 228 -16.82 -23.32 26.07
CA VAL A 228 -17.48 -23.25 24.77
C VAL A 228 -16.69 -23.99 23.71
N GLU A 229 -17.40 -24.51 22.73
CA GLU A 229 -16.84 -25.14 21.53
C GLU A 229 -17.25 -24.35 20.30
N VAL A 230 -16.27 -24.00 19.49
CA VAL A 230 -16.44 -23.54 18.12
C VAL A 230 -16.30 -24.77 17.21
N SER A 231 -17.41 -25.28 16.70
CA SER A 231 -17.46 -26.48 15.85
C SER A 231 -17.26 -26.12 14.38
N PHE A 232 -16.47 -26.92 13.67
CA PHE A 232 -16.20 -26.82 12.24
C PHE A 232 -16.96 -27.90 11.48
N ASN A 233 -18.07 -27.52 10.87
CA ASN A 233 -18.83 -28.38 9.98
C ASN A 233 -18.26 -28.24 8.57
N ASN A 234 -17.24 -29.06 8.26
CA ASN A 234 -16.58 -29.06 6.97
C ASN A 234 -17.53 -29.63 5.88
N GLY A 235 -17.84 -28.82 4.87
CA GLY A 235 -18.40 -29.33 3.62
C GLY A 235 -17.41 -30.29 2.94
N LYS A 236 -17.91 -31.21 2.11
CA LYS A 236 -17.04 -32.15 1.38
C LYS A 236 -16.04 -31.37 0.51
N ALA A 237 -14.74 -31.58 0.82
CA ALA A 237 -13.53 -31.15 0.11
C ALA A 237 -12.92 -29.80 0.52
N ILE A 238 -11.92 -29.87 1.41
CA ILE A 238 -10.85 -28.88 1.46
C ILE A 238 -10.05 -29.03 0.15
N ARG A 239 -10.32 -28.20 -0.87
CA ARG A 239 -9.41 -28.09 -2.02
C ARG A 239 -8.26 -27.19 -1.59
N ARG A 240 -7.21 -27.79 -1.03
CA ARG A 240 -5.93 -27.10 -0.82
C ARG A 240 -5.35 -26.80 -2.20
N ASP A 241 -5.36 -25.55 -2.62
CA ASP A 241 -4.74 -25.13 -3.86
C ASP A 241 -3.21 -25.34 -3.77
N PRO A 242 -2.59 -26.12 -4.68
CA PRO A 242 -1.14 -26.29 -4.72
C PRO A 242 -0.36 -24.97 -4.81
N GLU A 243 -0.93 -23.90 -5.36
CA GLU A 243 -0.28 -22.58 -5.40
C GLU A 243 -0.23 -21.87 -4.02
N VAL A 244 -1.17 -22.18 -3.12
CA VAL A 244 -1.14 -21.67 -1.74
C VAL A 244 0.01 -22.32 -0.98
N LEU A 245 0.25 -23.63 -1.20
CA LEU A 245 1.41 -24.33 -0.63
C LEU A 245 2.74 -23.76 -1.15
N ASN A 246 2.84 -23.48 -2.46
CA ASN A 246 4.07 -22.93 -3.06
C ASN A 246 4.37 -21.47 -2.68
N ARG A 247 3.35 -20.64 -2.37
CA ARG A 247 3.55 -19.25 -1.91
C ARG A 247 3.76 -19.12 -0.40
N GLN A 248 3.49 -20.18 0.37
CA GLN A 248 3.58 -20.16 1.84
C GLN A 248 4.99 -20.39 2.39
N GLY A 249 6.02 -20.67 1.56
CA GLY A 249 7.36 -20.95 2.08
C GLY A 249 7.40 -22.13 3.05
N LEU A 250 6.46 -23.06 2.92
CA LEU A 250 6.36 -24.29 3.71
C LEU A 250 7.21 -25.43 3.12
N GLU A 251 8.08 -25.13 2.15
CA GLU A 251 9.23 -25.98 1.90
C GLU A 251 10.13 -25.92 3.14
N GLU A 252 10.38 -27.08 3.75
CA GLU A 252 11.31 -27.26 4.88
C GLU A 252 12.69 -26.68 4.53
N GLY A 253 12.89 -25.39 4.80
CA GLY A 253 14.17 -24.72 4.53
C GLY A 253 14.14 -23.20 4.36
N ASN A 254 13.01 -22.58 4.03
CA ASN A 254 12.93 -21.13 3.75
C ASN A 254 11.72 -20.43 4.41
N ILE A 255 11.49 -20.70 5.70
CA ILE A 255 10.66 -19.82 6.56
C ILE A 255 11.48 -18.55 6.86
N SER A 256 11.83 -17.78 5.82
CA SER A 256 12.34 -16.43 6.02
C SER A 256 11.16 -15.54 6.37
N GLU A 257 10.90 -15.42 7.68
CA GLU A 257 10.30 -14.26 8.36
C GLU A 257 9.37 -13.39 7.51
N ASN A 258 8.18 -13.87 7.15
CA ASN A 258 7.10 -12.97 6.78
C ASN A 258 6.77 -12.11 8.03
N PRO A 259 6.95 -10.78 7.99
CA PRO A 259 6.77 -9.91 9.16
C PRO A 259 5.35 -9.99 9.74
N PHE A 260 4.39 -10.44 8.93
CA PHE A 260 3.01 -10.62 9.35
C PHE A 260 2.75 -11.91 10.15
N GLU A 261 3.64 -12.90 10.09
CA GLU A 261 3.48 -14.13 10.90
C GLU A 261 3.52 -13.85 12.39
N THR A 262 4.33 -12.87 12.81
CA THR A 262 4.37 -12.45 14.21
C THR A 262 3.04 -11.86 14.64
N VAL A 263 2.35 -11.12 13.76
CA VAL A 263 1.01 -10.57 14.04
C VAL A 263 0.01 -11.71 14.19
N LEU A 264 -0.06 -12.62 13.22
CA LEU A 264 -1.00 -13.76 13.26
C LEU A 264 -0.79 -14.63 14.50
N ARG A 265 0.48 -14.92 14.85
CA ARG A 265 0.84 -15.72 16.03
C ARG A 265 0.44 -15.08 17.35
N ASN A 266 0.50 -13.76 17.43
CA ASN A 266 0.19 -13.03 18.65
C ASN A 266 -1.30 -12.75 18.82
N GLU A 267 -2.04 -12.61 17.72
CA GLU A 267 -3.44 -12.19 17.76
C GLU A 267 -4.43 -13.36 17.72
N ILE A 268 -4.08 -14.49 17.07
CA ILE A 268 -4.98 -15.65 16.93
C ILE A 268 -4.73 -16.65 18.05
N LEU A 269 -5.76 -16.94 18.85
CA LEU A 269 -5.66 -17.80 20.03
C LEU A 269 -5.21 -19.23 19.69
N ASN A 270 -5.72 -19.78 18.58
CA ASN A 270 -5.42 -21.13 18.10
C ASN A 270 -4.47 -21.14 16.89
N TYR A 271 -3.56 -20.16 16.80
CA TYR A 271 -2.69 -19.96 15.65
C TYR A 271 -2.00 -21.25 15.14
N GLU A 272 -1.49 -22.09 16.05
CA GLU A 272 -0.74 -23.29 15.67
C GLU A 272 -1.56 -24.29 14.83
N SER A 273 -2.86 -24.45 15.11
CA SER A 273 -3.74 -25.25 14.25
C SER A 273 -4.23 -24.43 13.05
N ALA A 274 -4.57 -23.16 13.28
CA ALA A 274 -5.18 -22.29 12.28
C ALA A 274 -4.31 -22.05 11.04
N ARG A 275 -2.98 -22.03 11.20
CA ARG A 275 -2.04 -21.85 10.09
C ARG A 275 -2.19 -22.89 8.99
N GLU A 276 -2.61 -24.10 9.34
CA GLU A 276 -2.83 -25.21 8.40
C GLU A 276 -4.15 -25.07 7.62
N TRP A 277 -5.01 -24.11 8.00
CA TRP A 277 -6.34 -23.90 7.43
C TRP A 277 -6.44 -22.63 6.60
N ARG A 278 -5.31 -22.01 6.27
CA ARG A 278 -5.25 -20.80 5.44
C ARG A 278 -5.58 -21.10 3.99
N GLY A 279 -6.06 -20.08 3.29
CA GLY A 279 -6.39 -20.15 1.88
C GLY A 279 -7.23 -18.98 1.43
N PHE A 280 -7.93 -19.14 0.31
CA PHE A 280 -8.89 -18.18 -0.18
C PHE A 280 -10.24 -18.87 -0.41
N PRO A 281 -11.37 -18.15 -0.36
CA PRO A 281 -12.67 -18.71 -0.70
C PRO A 281 -12.63 -19.40 -2.07
N LEU A 282 -13.20 -20.61 -2.17
CA LEU A 282 -13.23 -21.36 -3.43
C LEU A 282 -13.84 -20.54 -4.59
N ALA A 283 -14.85 -19.71 -4.31
CA ALA A 283 -15.45 -18.83 -5.31
C ALA A 283 -14.45 -17.83 -5.90
N ASP A 284 -13.51 -17.31 -5.10
CA ASP A 284 -12.49 -16.38 -5.56
C ASP A 284 -11.39 -17.10 -6.34
N LEU A 285 -11.04 -18.33 -5.93
CA LEU A 285 -10.15 -19.19 -6.69
C LEU A 285 -10.74 -19.52 -8.07
N LEU A 286 -12.03 -19.86 -8.15
CA LEU A 286 -12.73 -20.15 -9.41
C LEU A 286 -12.86 -18.92 -10.31
N LYS A 287 -13.13 -17.74 -9.74
CA LYS A 287 -13.12 -16.48 -10.50
C LYS A 287 -11.73 -16.19 -11.06
N ARG A 288 -10.68 -16.39 -10.25
CA ARG A 288 -9.29 -16.22 -10.67
C ARG A 288 -8.91 -17.22 -11.76
N SER A 289 -9.32 -18.48 -11.66
CA SER A 289 -9.04 -19.49 -12.69
C SER A 289 -9.76 -19.16 -13.99
N ALA A 290 -11.03 -18.74 -13.95
CA ALA A 290 -11.78 -18.33 -15.13
C ALA A 290 -11.19 -17.05 -15.77
N LEU A 291 -10.78 -16.08 -14.95
CA LEU A 291 -10.10 -14.87 -15.41
C LEU A 291 -8.73 -15.21 -16.00
N SER A 292 -7.97 -16.10 -15.35
CA SER A 292 -6.66 -16.59 -15.81
C SER A 292 -6.79 -17.35 -17.13
N GLN A 293 -7.81 -18.19 -17.31
CA GLN A 293 -8.05 -18.91 -18.56
C GLN A 293 -8.40 -17.95 -19.70
N LYS A 294 -9.33 -17.01 -19.46
CA LYS A 294 -9.69 -15.97 -20.43
C LYS A 294 -8.52 -15.04 -20.76
N LEU A 295 -7.68 -14.75 -19.76
CA LEU A 295 -6.45 -13.98 -19.93
C LEU A 295 -5.39 -14.79 -20.68
N THR A 296 -5.31 -16.11 -20.50
CA THR A 296 -4.38 -17.00 -21.23
C THR A 296 -4.74 -17.06 -22.71
N GLU A 297 -6.02 -17.15 -23.05
CA GLU A 297 -6.50 -17.04 -24.44
C GLU A 297 -6.15 -15.66 -25.02
N SER A 298 -6.37 -14.56 -24.28
CA SER A 298 -6.02 -13.21 -24.73
C SER A 298 -4.50 -12.93 -24.79
N ILE A 299 -3.69 -13.53 -23.91
CA ILE A 299 -2.23 -13.38 -23.88
C ILE A 299 -1.57 -14.23 -24.96
N SER A 300 -2.19 -15.35 -25.35
CA SER A 300 -1.66 -16.20 -26.42
C SER A 300 -1.53 -15.47 -27.77
N GLN A 301 -2.17 -14.31 -27.94
CA GLN A 301 -2.14 -13.49 -29.15
C GLN A 301 -1.46 -12.12 -28.96
N GLN A 302 -0.66 -11.93 -27.90
CA GLN A 302 -0.03 -10.64 -27.62
C GLN A 302 1.43 -10.76 -27.20
N VAL A 303 2.26 -9.85 -27.70
CA VAL A 303 3.67 -9.70 -27.34
C VAL A 303 3.86 -8.38 -26.60
N LYS A 304 4.53 -8.43 -25.45
CA LYS A 304 4.94 -7.25 -24.69
C LYS A 304 6.30 -6.77 -25.19
N ILE A 305 6.35 -5.52 -25.64
CA ILE A 305 7.59 -4.88 -26.08
C ILE A 305 7.89 -3.73 -25.12
N VAL A 306 9.06 -3.74 -24.49
CA VAL A 306 9.48 -2.70 -23.55
C VAL A 306 10.48 -1.77 -24.23
N VAL A 307 10.20 -0.47 -24.17
CA VAL A 307 10.99 0.60 -24.79
C VAL A 307 11.39 1.61 -23.72
N ASP A 308 12.70 1.82 -23.53
CA ASP A 308 13.25 2.79 -22.56
C ASP A 308 13.79 4.06 -23.23
N ARG A 309 13.83 4.11 -24.57
CA ARG A 309 14.37 5.21 -25.35
C ARG A 309 13.52 5.52 -26.57
N ASP A 310 13.49 6.79 -26.95
CA ASP A 310 12.87 7.21 -28.20
C ASP A 310 13.71 6.71 -29.39
N GLY A 311 13.06 6.15 -30.42
CA GLY A 311 13.77 5.68 -31.60
C GLY A 311 12.93 4.80 -32.52
N ILE A 312 13.50 4.46 -33.68
CA ILE A 312 12.95 3.44 -34.57
C ILE A 312 13.43 2.07 -34.11
N TYR A 313 12.49 1.15 -33.94
CA TYR A 313 12.71 -0.22 -33.52
C TYR A 313 12.33 -1.18 -34.64
N GLN A 314 13.07 -2.28 -34.76
CA GLN A 314 12.81 -3.34 -35.69
C GLN A 314 12.73 -4.68 -34.94
N LEU A 315 11.71 -5.47 -35.27
CA LEU A 315 11.49 -6.82 -34.75
C LEU A 315 11.41 -7.76 -35.95
N GLY A 316 12.37 -8.67 -36.07
CA GLY A 316 12.36 -9.73 -37.06
C GLY A 316 11.81 -11.05 -36.49
N TYR A 317 11.82 -12.06 -37.34
CA TYR A 317 11.36 -13.41 -37.01
C TYR A 317 12.07 -13.99 -35.77
N ASP A 318 13.40 -13.94 -35.75
CA ASP A 318 14.21 -14.57 -34.69
C ASP A 318 13.94 -13.94 -33.32
N GLU A 319 13.64 -12.64 -33.25
CA GLU A 319 13.33 -11.98 -31.98
C GLU A 319 11.93 -12.29 -31.47
N LEU A 320 10.94 -12.44 -32.35
CA LEU A 320 9.61 -12.90 -31.96
C LEU A 320 9.63 -14.36 -31.48
N VAL A 321 10.39 -15.24 -32.16
CA VAL A 321 10.60 -16.62 -31.71
C VAL A 321 11.34 -16.65 -30.37
N SER A 322 12.39 -15.84 -30.20
CA SER A 322 13.15 -15.76 -28.95
C SER A 322 12.31 -15.20 -27.79
N ALA A 323 11.34 -14.34 -28.09
CA ALA A 323 10.36 -13.91 -27.12
C ALA A 323 9.53 -15.11 -26.63
N GLY A 324 9.29 -16.11 -27.47
CA GLY A 324 8.50 -17.32 -27.20
C GLY A 324 7.21 -17.39 -28.00
N LEU A 325 7.11 -16.61 -29.08
CA LEU A 325 5.98 -16.63 -30.01
C LEU A 325 6.12 -17.79 -30.99
N ASP A 326 5.01 -18.48 -31.28
CA ASP A 326 4.94 -19.38 -32.43
C ASP A 326 4.66 -18.53 -33.68
N VAL A 327 5.73 -18.17 -34.38
CA VAL A 327 5.69 -17.25 -35.53
C VAL A 327 5.27 -17.97 -36.81
N GLY A 328 5.35 -19.31 -36.84
CA GLY A 328 5.05 -20.12 -38.02
C GLY A 328 3.60 -19.98 -38.46
N GLY A 329 3.36 -19.23 -39.54
CA GLY A 329 2.03 -19.00 -40.11
C GLY A 329 1.27 -17.81 -39.49
N LEU A 330 1.96 -16.88 -38.83
CA LEU A 330 1.37 -15.59 -38.48
C LEU A 330 1.16 -14.76 -39.75
N ASP A 331 -0.04 -14.20 -39.90
CA ASP A 331 -0.36 -13.24 -40.95
C ASP A 331 0.03 -11.82 -40.49
N PRO A 332 1.13 -11.23 -41.00
CA PRO A 332 1.58 -9.90 -40.59
C PRO A 332 0.59 -8.78 -40.93
N THR A 333 -0.34 -9.00 -41.87
CA THR A 333 -1.38 -8.01 -42.18
C THR A 333 -2.32 -7.79 -40.99
N THR A 334 -2.38 -8.74 -40.05
CA THR A 334 -3.18 -8.65 -38.83
C THR A 334 -2.47 -7.95 -37.66
N PHE A 335 -1.20 -7.57 -37.82
CA PHE A 335 -0.44 -6.93 -36.76
C PHE A 335 -1.05 -5.57 -36.37
N HIS A 336 -1.18 -5.37 -35.06
CA HIS A 336 -1.69 -4.15 -34.46
C HIS A 336 -0.91 -3.84 -33.18
N LEU A 337 -0.16 -2.74 -33.22
CA LEU A 337 0.64 -2.25 -32.10
C LEU A 337 -0.12 -1.15 -31.36
N THR A 338 -0.16 -1.24 -30.04
CA THR A 338 -0.71 -0.19 -29.17
C THR A 338 0.24 0.17 -28.04
N SER A 339 0.20 1.42 -27.59
CA SER A 339 0.90 1.89 -26.39
C SER A 339 -0.02 2.83 -25.61
N GLN A 340 -0.13 2.62 -24.30
CA GLN A 340 -0.98 3.43 -23.41
C GLN A 340 -2.45 3.57 -23.87
N GLY A 341 -2.94 2.57 -24.62
CA GLY A 341 -4.30 2.53 -25.19
C GLY A 341 -4.49 3.36 -26.46
N GLN A 342 -3.41 3.79 -27.12
CA GLN A 342 -3.43 4.43 -28.43
C GLN A 342 -2.77 3.55 -29.49
N ASP A 343 -3.26 3.64 -30.72
CA ASP A 343 -2.70 2.93 -31.87
C ASP A 343 -1.35 3.51 -32.26
N VAL A 344 -0.40 2.62 -32.54
CA VAL A 344 0.93 2.96 -33.01
C VAL A 344 1.06 2.44 -34.44
N ALA A 345 1.36 3.34 -35.38
CA ALA A 345 1.57 2.95 -36.76
C ALA A 345 2.80 2.04 -36.87
N ILE A 346 2.69 0.98 -37.67
CA ILE A 346 3.77 0.05 -37.96
C ILE A 346 4.07 -0.02 -39.46
N TYR A 347 5.28 -0.38 -39.82
CA TYR A 347 5.66 -0.74 -41.17
C TYR A 347 6.14 -2.18 -41.18
N VAL A 348 5.60 -3.03 -42.06
CA VAL A 348 6.01 -4.43 -42.14
C VAL A 348 6.52 -4.71 -43.56
N THR A 349 7.74 -5.23 -43.67
CA THR A 349 8.28 -5.68 -44.96
C THR A 349 7.90 -7.14 -45.18
N GLY A 350 7.54 -7.51 -46.42
CA GLY A 350 7.21 -8.89 -46.80
C GLY A 350 5.79 -9.32 -46.47
N GLU A 351 4.91 -8.42 -45.99
CA GLU A 351 3.54 -8.79 -45.60
C GLU A 351 2.63 -9.19 -46.78
N GLU A 352 3.09 -9.11 -48.02
CA GLU A 352 2.29 -9.38 -49.23
C GLU A 352 1.91 -10.86 -49.42
N ASP A 353 2.65 -11.79 -48.83
CA ASP A 353 2.42 -13.23 -48.95
C ASP A 353 1.61 -13.81 -47.78
N PHE A 354 1.19 -12.96 -46.83
CA PHE A 354 0.43 -13.32 -45.63
C PHE A 354 1.17 -14.29 -44.68
N SER A 355 2.49 -14.38 -44.79
CA SER A 355 3.36 -15.09 -43.86
C SER A 355 4.35 -14.10 -43.24
N PHE A 356 4.79 -14.35 -42.00
CA PHE A 356 5.91 -13.61 -41.40
C PHE A 356 7.12 -14.55 -41.33
N ASP A 357 7.99 -14.42 -42.31
CA ASP A 357 9.13 -15.29 -42.57
C ASP A 357 10.46 -14.69 -42.07
N GLN A 358 11.57 -15.42 -42.20
CA GLN A 358 12.88 -15.02 -41.67
C GLN A 358 13.44 -13.71 -42.29
N GLY A 359 12.91 -13.26 -43.42
CA GLY A 359 13.27 -11.99 -44.07
C GLY A 359 12.42 -10.80 -43.65
N ASP A 360 11.35 -11.03 -42.90
CA ASP A 360 10.34 -10.01 -42.62
C ASP A 360 10.65 -9.25 -41.33
N VAL A 361 10.26 -7.97 -41.33
CA VAL A 361 10.62 -7.04 -40.26
C VAL A 361 9.42 -6.14 -39.96
N LEU A 362 9.00 -6.13 -38.69
CA LEU A 362 8.10 -5.13 -38.16
C LEU A 362 8.92 -3.94 -37.66
N THR A 363 8.64 -2.76 -38.19
CA THR A 363 9.28 -1.48 -37.83
C THR A 363 8.27 -0.54 -37.16
N PHE A 364 8.65 0.10 -36.05
CA PHE A 364 7.81 1.10 -35.38
C PHE A 364 8.64 2.19 -34.70
N TYR A 365 8.03 3.36 -34.45
CA TYR A 365 8.65 4.39 -33.62
C TYR A 365 8.25 4.19 -32.16
N GLY A 366 9.22 3.77 -31.35
CA GLY A 366 9.08 3.60 -29.91
C GLY A 366 9.43 4.89 -29.19
N GLN A 367 8.72 5.17 -28.11
CA GLN A 367 8.95 6.30 -27.23
C GLN A 367 9.06 5.79 -25.80
N LYS A 368 10.00 6.34 -25.05
CA LYS A 368 10.12 6.12 -23.61
C LYS A 368 8.89 6.64 -22.88
N PHE A 369 8.68 6.17 -21.66
CA PHE A 369 7.53 6.60 -20.87
C PHE A 369 7.79 8.01 -20.31
N ARG A 370 6.86 8.94 -20.54
CA ARG A 370 6.93 10.33 -20.06
C ARG A 370 5.79 10.70 -19.11
N GLY A 371 4.76 9.86 -18.99
CA GLY A 371 3.59 10.14 -18.16
C GLY A 371 2.57 11.13 -18.74
N ASP A 372 2.90 11.90 -19.80
CA ASP A 372 2.06 12.97 -20.37
C ASP A 372 0.62 12.52 -20.67
N LEU A 373 0.45 11.39 -21.35
CA LEU A 373 -0.85 10.89 -21.75
C LEU A 373 -1.69 10.40 -20.56
N LEU A 374 -1.05 9.75 -19.57
CA LEU A 374 -1.74 9.32 -18.36
C LEU A 374 -2.12 10.54 -17.50
N ALA A 375 -1.24 11.52 -17.36
CA ALA A 375 -1.54 12.78 -16.68
C ALA A 375 -2.74 13.48 -17.32
N GLN A 376 -2.82 13.51 -18.65
CA GLN A 376 -3.97 14.05 -19.36
C GLN A 376 -5.25 13.23 -19.12
N ARG A 377 -5.16 11.89 -19.12
CA ARG A 377 -6.31 11.00 -18.91
C ARG A 377 -6.90 11.14 -17.49
N TYR A 378 -6.05 11.42 -16.51
CA TYR A 378 -6.42 11.54 -15.10
C TYR A 378 -6.23 12.97 -14.58
N ALA A 379 -6.55 13.97 -15.41
CA ALA A 379 -6.37 15.39 -15.06
C ALA A 379 -7.17 15.81 -13.81
N ASP A 380 -8.25 15.09 -13.48
CA ASP A 380 -9.10 15.37 -12.31
C ASP A 380 -8.66 14.64 -11.03
N GLU A 381 -7.59 13.83 -11.07
CA GLU A 381 -7.13 13.02 -9.93
C GLU A 381 -6.78 13.91 -8.71
N ASP A 382 -6.30 15.12 -8.95
CA ASP A 382 -5.94 16.08 -7.90
C ASP A 382 -7.12 16.93 -7.38
N ALA A 383 -8.33 16.74 -7.92
CA ALA A 383 -9.47 17.61 -7.62
C ALA A 383 -9.82 17.63 -6.12
N GLN A 384 -9.64 16.49 -5.44
CA GLN A 384 -9.93 16.32 -4.01
C GLN A 384 -8.70 16.45 -3.11
N TRP A 385 -7.52 16.74 -3.68
CA TRP A 385 -6.30 16.84 -2.90
C TRP A 385 -6.30 18.11 -2.04
N ARG A 386 -5.78 18.01 -0.82
CA ARG A 386 -5.73 19.13 0.13
C ARG A 386 -4.75 20.21 -0.35
N SER A 387 -5.12 21.46 -0.12
CA SER A 387 -4.22 22.61 -0.31
C SER A 387 -3.41 22.88 0.97
N PHE A 388 -2.22 23.43 0.81
CA PHE A 388 -1.28 23.72 1.89
C PHE A 388 -0.83 25.19 1.83
N PHE A 389 -0.52 25.77 2.99
CA PHE A 389 0.11 27.09 3.04
C PHE A 389 1.61 26.96 2.73
N GLN A 390 2.09 27.72 1.75
CA GLN A 390 3.49 27.81 1.37
C GLN A 390 3.98 29.23 1.60
N GLN A 391 5.14 29.37 2.25
CA GLN A 391 5.80 30.67 2.36
C GLN A 391 6.60 30.95 1.07
N ILE A 392 6.43 32.14 0.49
CA ILE A 392 7.17 32.62 -0.66
C ILE A 392 8.58 33.04 -0.18
N PRO A 393 9.66 32.38 -0.64
CA PRO A 393 11.01 32.65 -0.15
C PRO A 393 11.50 34.09 -0.40
N GLU A 394 11.02 34.72 -1.46
CA GLU A 394 11.49 36.03 -1.92
C GLU A 394 11.02 37.19 -1.03
N ASP A 395 9.80 37.11 -0.49
CA ASP A 395 9.16 38.19 0.26
C ASP A 395 8.61 37.78 1.63
N GLY A 396 8.66 36.49 1.96
CA GLY A 396 8.19 35.94 3.23
C GLY A 396 6.66 35.89 3.38
N SER A 397 5.91 36.27 2.35
CA SER A 397 4.44 36.18 2.32
C SER A 397 3.98 34.72 2.17
N TYR A 398 2.68 34.45 2.37
CA TYR A 398 2.13 33.09 2.25
C TYR A 398 1.19 33.00 1.05
N THR A 399 1.33 31.93 0.28
CA THR A 399 0.41 31.52 -0.79
C THR A 399 -0.23 30.17 -0.47
N ILE A 400 -1.31 29.86 -1.18
CA ILE A 400 -1.92 28.53 -1.14
C ILE A 400 -1.30 27.72 -2.26
N TRP A 401 -0.52 26.70 -1.89
CA TRP A 401 -0.02 25.70 -2.81
C TRP A 401 -1.01 24.53 -2.87
N LYS A 402 -1.34 24.07 -4.09
CA LYS A 402 -2.16 22.88 -4.31
C LYS A 402 -1.30 21.87 -5.08
N PRO A 403 -1.12 20.63 -4.59
CA PRO A 403 -0.46 19.60 -5.37
C PRO A 403 -1.27 19.33 -6.65
N GLN A 404 -0.57 19.16 -7.77
CA GLN A 404 -1.18 18.87 -9.06
C GLN A 404 -0.73 17.49 -9.54
N PHE A 405 -1.67 16.69 -10.04
CA PHE A 405 -1.34 15.43 -10.68
C PHE A 405 -0.76 15.72 -12.07
N ASN A 406 0.50 15.34 -12.31
CA ASN A 406 1.21 15.68 -13.54
C ASN A 406 2.10 14.54 -14.04
N ALA A 407 2.63 14.70 -15.25
CA ALA A 407 3.47 13.72 -15.93
C ALA A 407 4.75 13.40 -15.13
N THR A 408 5.37 14.41 -14.53
CA THR A 408 6.59 14.28 -13.72
C THR A 408 6.37 13.35 -12.52
N MET A 409 5.17 13.35 -11.91
CA MET A 409 4.86 12.42 -10.81
C MET A 409 4.88 10.95 -11.26
N LEU A 410 4.51 10.67 -12.51
CA LEU A 410 4.46 9.32 -13.07
C LEU A 410 5.84 8.86 -13.58
N GLU A 411 6.58 9.74 -14.27
CA GLU A 411 7.93 9.43 -14.80
C GLU A 411 8.91 9.01 -13.70
N LYS A 412 8.78 9.53 -12.47
CA LYS A 412 9.69 9.26 -11.35
C LYS A 412 9.93 7.78 -11.05
N TYR A 413 9.00 6.91 -11.41
CA TYR A 413 9.07 5.50 -11.06
C TYR A 413 9.61 4.63 -12.21
N THR A 414 9.53 5.09 -13.46
CA THR A 414 10.01 4.35 -14.62
C THR A 414 10.02 5.21 -15.88
N ASP A 415 10.99 4.99 -16.77
CA ASP A 415 11.02 5.46 -18.15
C ASP A 415 10.74 4.32 -19.16
N GLU A 416 10.52 3.08 -18.69
CA GLU A 416 10.12 1.94 -19.51
C GLU A 416 8.66 2.11 -19.96
N ASN A 417 8.44 2.33 -21.26
CA ASN A 417 7.12 2.29 -21.88
C ASN A 417 6.79 0.89 -22.40
N VAL A 418 5.52 0.52 -22.32
CA VAL A 418 5.06 -0.80 -22.75
C VAL A 418 4.19 -0.67 -23.99
N TYR A 419 4.63 -1.36 -25.04
CA TYR A 419 3.89 -1.57 -26.27
C TYR A 419 3.34 -3.00 -26.29
N TRP A 420 2.12 -3.15 -26.80
CA TRP A 420 1.46 -4.43 -26.98
C TRP A 420 1.25 -4.66 -28.47
N LEU A 421 1.97 -5.64 -29.02
CA LEU A 421 1.75 -6.14 -30.37
C LEU A 421 0.72 -7.25 -30.30
N THR A 422 -0.38 -7.09 -31.03
CA THR A 422 -1.44 -8.09 -31.14
C THR A 422 -1.56 -8.56 -32.60
N TYR A 423 -2.09 -9.76 -32.81
CA TYR A 423 -2.22 -10.38 -34.14
C TYR A 423 -3.46 -11.30 -34.19
N GLY A 424 -3.93 -11.63 -35.40
CA GLY A 424 -5.15 -12.41 -35.64
C GLY A 424 -6.47 -11.66 -35.38
N ALA A 425 -6.38 -10.36 -35.06
CA ALA A 425 -7.53 -9.47 -34.80
C ALA A 425 -7.65 -8.40 -35.91
N THR A 426 -8.17 -7.22 -35.57
CA THR A 426 -8.24 -6.07 -36.49
C THR A 426 -6.86 -5.51 -36.78
N SER A 427 -6.55 -5.24 -38.05
CA SER A 427 -5.31 -4.57 -38.44
C SER A 427 -5.18 -3.18 -37.81
N GLY A 428 -3.99 -2.88 -37.30
CA GLY A 428 -3.62 -1.54 -36.85
C GLY A 428 -3.22 -0.60 -38.01
N PRO A 429 -2.94 0.68 -37.71
CA PRO A 429 -2.49 1.64 -38.72
C PRO A 429 -1.13 1.27 -39.32
N ARG A 430 -0.95 1.54 -40.61
CA ARG A 430 0.30 1.34 -41.34
C ARG A 430 1.02 2.67 -41.61
N MET A 431 2.35 2.67 -41.53
CA MET A 431 3.14 3.83 -41.93
C MET A 431 3.13 3.99 -43.46
N GLY A 432 2.92 5.21 -43.93
CA GLY A 432 3.16 5.53 -45.34
C GLY A 432 4.64 5.71 -45.63
N THR A 433 5.07 5.43 -46.86
CA THR A 433 6.44 5.68 -47.32
C THR A 433 6.54 7.03 -48.02
N ILE A 434 7.60 7.80 -47.73
CA ILE A 434 7.95 9.03 -48.44
C ILE A 434 9.38 8.90 -48.94
N ASP A 435 9.64 9.34 -50.18
CA ASP A 435 10.99 9.36 -50.73
C ASP A 435 11.87 10.33 -49.95
N GLY A 436 12.90 9.77 -49.29
CA GLY A 436 13.89 10.49 -48.50
C GLY A 436 15.20 10.71 -49.24
N THR A 437 15.26 10.48 -50.56
CA THR A 437 16.47 10.67 -51.37
C THR A 437 17.02 12.10 -51.14
N PRO A 438 18.22 12.24 -50.54
CA PRO A 438 18.81 13.56 -50.36
C PRO A 438 18.98 14.21 -51.73
N GLY A 439 18.55 15.47 -51.88
CA GLY A 439 18.91 16.27 -53.05
C GLY A 439 20.41 16.62 -53.04
N ASP A 440 20.78 17.77 -53.62
CA ASP A 440 22.17 18.24 -53.65
C ASP A 440 22.72 18.72 -52.28
N ALA A 441 22.03 18.43 -51.18
CA ALA A 441 22.41 18.86 -49.84
C ALA A 441 23.59 18.02 -49.33
N GLN A 442 24.65 18.70 -48.84
CA GLN A 442 25.77 18.01 -48.20
C GLN A 442 25.33 17.31 -46.91
N THR A 443 25.64 16.02 -46.79
CA THR A 443 25.42 15.25 -45.57
C THR A 443 26.35 15.76 -44.47
N PRO A 444 25.84 16.23 -43.31
CA PRO A 444 26.69 16.70 -42.22
C PRO A 444 27.49 15.53 -41.63
N THR A 445 28.80 15.72 -41.43
CA THR A 445 29.68 14.71 -40.83
C THR A 445 29.57 14.63 -39.31
N SER A 446 28.89 15.60 -38.68
CA SER A 446 28.65 15.66 -37.24
C SER A 446 27.47 16.58 -36.93
N PHE A 447 26.78 16.32 -35.83
CA PHE A 447 25.71 17.17 -35.30
C PHE A 447 25.90 17.37 -33.79
N ARG A 448 25.30 18.43 -33.24
CA ARG A 448 25.29 18.66 -31.80
C ARG A 448 24.23 17.76 -31.15
N THR A 449 24.59 17.15 -30.04
CA THR A 449 23.67 16.40 -29.19
C THR A 449 23.98 16.68 -27.72
N THR A 450 22.99 16.51 -26.85
CA THR A 450 23.13 16.70 -25.41
C THR A 450 23.15 15.33 -24.74
N VAL A 451 24.19 15.04 -23.97
CA VAL A 451 24.28 13.83 -23.13
C VAL A 451 23.97 14.23 -21.70
N ARG A 452 22.91 13.65 -21.11
CA ARG A 452 22.59 13.80 -19.69
C ARG A 452 23.30 12.69 -18.91
N ALA A 453 24.01 13.07 -17.85
CA ALA A 453 24.65 12.15 -16.92
C ALA A 453 24.20 12.51 -15.50
N GLU A 454 23.62 11.55 -14.79
CA GLU A 454 23.27 11.65 -13.37
C GLU A 454 23.28 10.25 -12.73
N GLN A 455 23.55 10.17 -11.43
CA GLN A 455 23.41 8.94 -10.65
C GLN A 455 22.57 9.22 -9.42
N SER A 456 21.67 8.32 -9.05
CA SER A 456 20.77 8.48 -7.90
C SER A 456 21.43 7.95 -6.62
N HIS A 457 22.38 8.69 -6.06
CA HIS A 457 23.11 8.27 -4.86
C HIS A 457 22.47 8.74 -3.55
N GLU A 458 21.93 9.95 -3.54
CA GLU A 458 21.46 10.61 -2.32
C GLU A 458 19.96 10.85 -2.39
N TRP A 459 19.21 10.20 -1.51
CA TRP A 459 17.77 10.44 -1.35
C TRP A 459 17.52 11.49 -0.27
N LYS A 460 16.75 12.54 -0.59
CA LYS A 460 16.30 13.56 0.38
C LYS A 460 14.80 13.84 0.24
N THR A 461 14.01 13.32 1.17
CA THR A 461 12.55 13.52 1.21
C THR A 461 12.11 14.88 1.81
N THR A 462 13.02 15.65 2.42
CA THR A 462 12.69 16.90 3.14
C THR A 462 13.22 18.17 2.47
N LEU A 463 13.83 18.05 1.28
CA LEU A 463 14.29 19.20 0.50
C LEU A 463 13.14 19.66 -0.40
N PHE A 464 12.39 20.67 0.05
CA PHE A 464 11.21 21.21 -0.65
C PHE A 464 11.56 22.21 -1.77
N THR A 465 12.79 22.17 -2.28
CA THR A 465 13.29 23.12 -3.28
C THR A 465 13.06 22.67 -4.73
N SER A 466 12.68 21.41 -4.95
CA SER A 466 12.36 20.84 -6.26
C SER A 466 11.47 19.62 -6.14
N GLU A 467 10.87 19.19 -7.25
CA GLU A 467 10.15 17.92 -7.34
C GLU A 467 11.09 16.70 -7.30
N ASP A 468 12.39 16.89 -7.55
CA ASP A 468 13.40 15.83 -7.47
C ASP A 468 13.71 15.45 -6.02
N THR A 469 13.89 14.15 -5.78
CA THR A 469 14.21 13.58 -4.46
C THR A 469 15.51 12.79 -4.46
N TRP A 470 16.08 12.51 -5.63
CA TRP A 470 17.34 11.78 -5.79
C TRP A 470 18.40 12.68 -6.40
N PHE A 471 19.56 12.73 -5.78
CA PHE A 471 20.65 13.62 -6.18
C PHE A 471 21.95 12.83 -6.38
N TRP A 472 22.84 13.36 -7.22
CA TRP A 472 24.15 12.74 -7.47
C TRP A 472 25.10 12.87 -6.27
N ASP A 473 25.21 14.06 -5.68
CA ASP A 473 26.06 14.30 -4.52
C ASP A 473 25.55 15.49 -3.70
N VAL A 474 25.85 15.51 -2.39
CA VAL A 474 25.57 16.65 -1.52
C VAL A 474 26.74 17.62 -1.57
N ILE A 475 26.50 18.83 -2.08
CA ILE A 475 27.50 19.90 -2.13
C ILE A 475 27.25 20.87 -0.97
N ASN A 476 28.13 20.82 0.04
CA ASN A 476 28.10 21.74 1.18
C ASN A 476 29.03 22.92 0.95
N VAL A 477 28.47 24.11 0.74
CA VAL A 477 29.23 25.37 0.65
C VAL A 477 29.00 26.16 1.95
N ASN A 478 30.06 26.65 2.57
CA ASN A 478 29.97 27.50 3.75
C ASN A 478 31.02 28.62 3.71
N ALA A 479 30.96 29.55 4.65
CA ALA A 479 31.87 30.70 4.70
C ALA A 479 33.37 30.34 4.77
N PHE A 480 33.70 29.13 5.21
CA PHE A 480 35.07 28.61 5.31
C PHE A 480 35.49 27.74 4.11
N THR A 481 34.52 27.31 3.28
CA THR A 481 34.73 26.54 2.05
C THR A 481 33.86 27.14 0.95
N PRO A 482 34.23 28.34 0.44
CA PRO A 482 33.40 29.10 -0.50
C PRO A 482 33.39 28.52 -1.91
N VAL A 483 34.30 27.59 -2.22
CA VAL A 483 34.38 26.90 -3.51
C VAL A 483 34.55 25.40 -3.26
N VAL A 484 33.67 24.59 -3.85
CA VAL A 484 33.75 23.13 -3.84
C VAL A 484 33.88 22.66 -5.29
N THR A 485 34.89 21.85 -5.57
CA THR A 485 35.08 21.22 -6.89
C THR A 485 34.78 19.73 -6.78
N ARG A 486 33.99 19.22 -7.73
CA ARG A 486 33.67 17.79 -7.90
C ARG A 486 33.98 17.37 -9.33
N THR A 487 34.42 16.13 -9.49
CA THR A 487 34.73 15.55 -10.80
C THR A 487 33.77 14.38 -11.03
N TYR A 488 33.01 14.45 -12.11
CA TYR A 488 32.11 13.40 -12.56
C TYR A 488 32.63 12.87 -13.89
N THR A 489 32.57 11.55 -14.08
CA THR A 489 32.98 10.90 -15.33
C THR A 489 31.74 10.42 -16.05
N THR A 490 31.67 10.69 -17.36
CA THR A 490 30.62 10.15 -18.25
C THR A 490 31.27 9.57 -19.49
N THR A 491 30.57 8.67 -20.17
CA THR A 491 31.03 8.07 -21.43
C THR A 491 30.27 8.70 -22.58
N LEU A 492 30.98 9.25 -23.56
CA LEU A 492 30.39 9.78 -24.78
C LEU A 492 30.50 8.74 -25.90
N SER A 493 29.39 8.43 -26.55
CA SER A 493 29.38 7.63 -27.77
C SER A 493 29.75 8.50 -28.97
N SER A 494 30.85 8.17 -29.65
CA SER A 494 31.25 8.75 -30.96
C SER A 494 31.43 10.29 -30.99
N PRO A 495 32.30 10.89 -30.15
CA PRO A 495 32.58 12.32 -30.21
C PRO A 495 33.23 12.70 -31.55
N ALA A 496 32.70 13.73 -32.20
CA ALA A 496 33.33 14.31 -33.38
C ALA A 496 34.61 15.07 -32.97
N TRP A 497 35.76 14.61 -33.43
CA TRP A 497 37.05 15.28 -33.19
C TRP A 497 37.17 16.47 -34.15
N SER A 498 36.78 17.66 -33.69
CA SER A 498 37.18 18.91 -34.33
C SER A 498 37.80 19.84 -33.30
N SER A 499 38.84 20.58 -33.68
CA SER A 499 39.46 21.58 -32.80
C SER A 499 38.40 22.61 -32.40
N LEU A 500 38.13 22.73 -31.10
CA LEU A 500 37.28 23.78 -30.53
C LEU A 500 37.80 25.15 -31.00
N GLY A 501 37.17 25.71 -32.03
CA GLY A 501 37.41 27.08 -32.46
C GLY A 501 36.93 28.01 -31.34
N ILE A 502 37.87 28.71 -30.71
CA ILE A 502 37.58 29.83 -29.81
C ILE A 502 36.84 30.88 -30.65
N ARG A 503 35.54 31.09 -30.41
CA ARG A 503 34.90 32.34 -30.83
C ARG A 503 35.12 33.35 -29.71
N GLY A 504 35.90 34.39 -30.01
CA GLY A 504 35.92 35.62 -29.22
C GLY A 504 34.54 36.29 -29.26
N ASN A 505 34.25 36.99 -28.16
CA ASN A 505 33.00 37.69 -27.82
C ASN A 505 32.12 38.19 -28.96
#